data_AF-A0A822AKN3-F1
#
_entry.id   AF-A0A822AKN3-F1
#
_cell.length_a   1.000
_cell.length_b   1.000
_cell.length_c   1.000
_cell.angle_alpha   90.00
_cell.angle_beta   90.00
_cell.angle_gamma   90.00
#
_symmetry.space_group_name_H-M   'P 1'
#
loop_
_entity.id
_entity.type
_entity.pdbx_description
1 polymer ?
#
loop_
_entity_poly.entity_id
_entity_poly.type
_entity_poly.pdbx_seq_one_letter_code
_entity_poly.pdbx_strand_id
1 'polypeptide(L)'
;MKFQFCEAQMSGAHLSGAQLSSIRNKRRCENQLDKELTYESSLPPYEPVHKYRIYFLHELTSLEDSNHLINLSQHRKCFAIDTESNYGSNDPALIQILYIQPHDVESPMLLVEVQFLPAISSFTFIKIQQLFQSIFRNDSHLFTWSDIRRELHPFTIYDIFSMPLYSYFHHVQGQFKSWFNQWIKKYYSLPADHIDKDLNDIIIIDAPTHDPTLLLPTQLMNNKKFYSGETWSLQDAVVYTFGQYLSKRETLRR
;
A
#
# COMPACT_ATOMS: atom_id res chain seq x y z
N MET A 1 17.28 14.62 25.42
CA MET A 1 16.55 15.88 25.69
C MET A 1 15.06 15.54 25.69
N LYS A 2 14.47 15.31 26.86
CA LYS A 2 13.06 14.91 27.01
C LYS A 2 12.20 16.16 26.94
N PHE A 3 11.39 16.31 25.90
CA PHE A 3 10.35 17.35 25.88
C PHE A 3 9.14 16.85 26.68
N GLN A 4 9.00 17.37 27.89
CA GLN A 4 7.72 17.47 28.60
C GLN A 4 6.79 18.32 27.73
N PHE A 5 5.69 17.76 27.25
CA PHE A 5 4.60 18.55 26.70
C PHE A 5 3.42 18.55 27.65
N CYS A 6 3.02 19.76 28.00
CA CYS A 6 1.94 20.10 28.93
C CYS A 6 0.67 19.29 28.66
N GLU A 7 0.18 18.62 29.70
CA GLU A 7 -1.24 18.37 29.88
C GLU A 7 -1.95 19.73 29.87
N ALA A 8 -2.52 20.09 28.72
CA ALA A 8 -3.50 21.15 28.68
C ALA A 8 -4.71 20.69 29.49
N GLN A 9 -4.87 21.30 30.67
CA GLN A 9 -6.11 21.35 31.42
C GLN A 9 -7.25 21.68 30.46
N MET A 10 -8.09 20.68 30.15
CA MET A 10 -9.29 20.88 29.35
C MET A 10 -10.39 21.49 30.21
N SER A 11 -10.32 22.80 30.42
CA SER A 11 -11.49 23.62 30.69
C SER A 11 -12.25 23.86 29.37
N GLY A 12 -13.37 23.16 29.17
CA GLY A 12 -14.56 23.69 28.47
C GLY A 12 -14.49 24.12 27.00
N ALA A 13 -13.48 23.77 26.20
CA ALA A 13 -13.46 24.10 24.78
C ALA A 13 -13.94 22.92 23.91
N HIS A 14 -15.12 23.05 23.30
CA HIS A 14 -15.60 22.11 22.28
C HIS A 14 -14.75 22.25 21.00
N LEU A 15 -13.83 21.32 20.76
CA LEU A 15 -13.08 21.23 19.52
C LEU A 15 -14.03 20.88 18.35
N SER A 16 -13.86 21.54 17.21
CA SER A 16 -14.62 21.23 16.00
C SER A 16 -14.18 19.89 15.39
N GLY A 17 -15.06 19.28 14.58
CA GLY A 17 -14.74 18.02 13.89
C GLY A 17 -13.46 18.06 13.06
N ALA A 18 -13.16 19.22 12.45
CA ALA A 18 -11.93 19.44 11.67
C ALA A 18 -10.67 19.56 12.56
N GLN A 19 -10.79 20.09 13.77
CA GLN A 19 -9.67 20.14 14.73
C GLN A 19 -9.36 18.74 15.26
N LEU A 20 -10.39 17.94 15.53
CA LEU A 20 -10.23 16.55 15.98
C LEU A 20 -9.62 15.66 14.90
N SER A 21 -10.00 15.82 13.62
CA SER A 21 -9.39 15.08 12.51
C SER A 21 -7.92 15.46 12.30
N SER A 22 -7.59 16.75 12.37
CA SER A 22 -6.21 17.24 12.27
C SER A 22 -5.30 16.66 13.35
N ILE A 23 -5.74 16.66 14.62
CA ILE A 23 -4.97 16.09 15.74
C ILE A 23 -4.75 14.57 15.55
N ARG A 24 -5.77 13.84 15.09
CA ARG A 24 -5.65 12.39 14.81
C ARG A 24 -4.66 12.11 13.68
N ASN A 25 -4.70 12.91 12.61
CA ASN A 25 -3.79 12.78 11.47
C ASN A 25 -2.34 13.05 11.91
N LYS A 26 -2.10 14.09 12.71
CA LYS A 26 -0.76 14.39 13.23
C LYS A 26 -0.18 13.23 14.07
N ARG A 27 -0.97 12.69 15.02
CA ARG A 27 -0.54 11.52 15.81
C ARG A 27 -0.26 10.29 14.94
N ARG A 28 -1.05 10.08 13.89
CA ARG A 28 -0.82 8.99 12.94
C ARG A 28 0.51 9.19 12.20
N CYS A 29 0.89 10.42 11.86
CA CYS A 29 2.19 10.76 11.29
C CYS A 29 3.33 10.37 12.23
N GLU A 30 3.26 10.88 13.46
CA GLU A 30 4.29 10.67 14.48
C GLU A 30 4.50 9.17 14.72
N ASN A 31 3.41 8.42 14.91
CA ASN A 31 3.48 6.96 15.06
C ASN A 31 4.08 6.26 13.83
N GLN A 32 3.79 6.74 12.62
CA GLN A 32 4.31 6.15 11.39
C GLN A 32 5.80 6.48 11.20
N LEU A 33 6.24 7.66 11.60
CA LEU A 33 7.64 8.07 11.60
C LEU A 33 8.45 7.29 12.64
N ASP A 34 7.93 7.13 13.86
CA ASP A 34 8.58 6.33 14.91
C ASP A 34 8.72 4.87 14.45
N LYS A 35 7.68 4.32 13.82
CA LYS A 35 7.69 2.99 13.21
C LYS A 35 8.74 2.87 12.10
N GLU A 36 8.83 3.90 11.24
CA GLU A 36 9.82 3.97 10.16
C GLU A 36 11.25 3.91 10.70
N LEU A 37 11.56 4.74 11.70
CA LEU A 37 12.87 4.81 12.34
C LEU A 37 13.23 3.48 13.02
N THR A 38 12.26 2.86 13.67
CA THR A 38 12.42 1.55 14.32
C THR A 38 12.76 0.46 13.31
N TYR A 39 12.04 0.42 12.20
CA TYR A 39 12.25 -0.59 11.17
C TYR A 39 13.58 -0.41 10.46
N GLU A 40 13.93 0.81 10.09
CA GLU A 40 15.21 1.13 9.48
C GLU A 40 16.40 0.76 10.39
N SER A 41 16.31 0.99 11.70
CA SER A 41 17.40 0.64 12.62
C SER A 41 17.58 -0.87 12.83
N SER A 42 16.58 -1.68 12.46
CA SER A 42 16.48 -3.08 12.89
C SER A 42 16.42 -4.08 11.73
N LEU A 43 16.05 -3.64 10.52
CA LEU A 43 15.80 -4.52 9.37
C LEU A 43 16.42 -3.92 8.10
N PRO A 44 16.94 -4.76 7.18
CA PRO A 44 17.35 -4.31 5.87
C PRO A 44 16.15 -3.79 5.06
N PRO A 45 16.35 -2.84 4.14
CA PRO A 45 15.29 -2.36 3.27
C PRO A 45 14.79 -3.49 2.36
N TYR A 46 13.50 -3.47 2.08
CA TYR A 46 12.88 -4.34 1.07
C TYR A 46 13.25 -3.81 -0.32
N GLU A 47 13.96 -4.64 -1.08
CA GLU A 47 14.36 -4.33 -2.45
C GLU A 47 13.36 -4.98 -3.44
N PRO A 48 12.76 -4.20 -4.35
CA PRO A 48 11.83 -4.75 -5.33
C PRO A 48 12.56 -5.71 -6.28
N VAL A 49 12.04 -6.93 -6.41
CA VAL A 49 12.59 -7.95 -7.32
C VAL A 49 12.38 -7.59 -8.80
N HIS A 50 11.33 -6.80 -9.09
CA HIS A 50 10.97 -6.42 -10.44
C HIS A 50 11.62 -5.10 -10.86
N LYS A 51 12.19 -5.09 -12.06
CA LYS A 51 12.52 -3.85 -12.77
C LYS A 51 11.25 -3.24 -13.33
N TYR A 52 11.13 -1.93 -13.20
CA TYR A 52 9.98 -1.21 -13.73
C TYR A 52 10.38 0.09 -14.41
N ARG A 53 9.61 0.45 -15.44
CA ARG A 53 9.70 1.74 -16.11
C ARG A 53 8.53 2.60 -15.69
N ILE A 54 8.84 3.78 -15.16
CA ILE A 54 7.84 4.72 -14.68
C ILE A 54 7.31 5.55 -15.86
N TYR A 55 6.00 5.64 -15.95
CA TYR A 55 5.27 6.54 -16.84
C TYR A 55 4.45 7.50 -15.99
N PHE A 56 4.80 8.78 -16.03
CA PHE A 56 3.99 9.84 -15.43
C PHE A 56 2.89 10.23 -16.42
N LEU A 57 1.63 10.11 -15.99
CA LEU A 57 0.48 10.54 -16.78
C LEU A 57 0.04 11.94 -16.35
N HIS A 58 0.28 12.92 -17.22
CA HIS A 58 0.03 14.34 -16.99
C HIS A 58 -0.25 15.06 -18.33
N GLU A 59 -0.39 16.39 -18.29
CA GLU A 59 -0.72 17.20 -19.47
C GLU A 59 0.25 17.07 -20.66
N LEU A 60 1.52 16.75 -20.41
CA LEU A 60 2.56 16.62 -21.45
C LEU A 60 2.80 15.16 -21.88
N THR A 61 2.02 14.20 -21.38
CA THR A 61 2.14 12.81 -21.83
C THR A 61 1.91 12.73 -23.33
N SER A 62 2.86 12.15 -24.05
CA SER A 62 2.81 12.10 -25.50
C SER A 62 1.68 11.19 -25.98
N LEU A 63 1.16 11.47 -27.19
CA LEU A 63 0.18 10.59 -27.83
C LEU A 63 0.79 9.21 -28.15
N GLU A 64 2.09 9.16 -28.44
CA GLU A 64 2.82 7.91 -28.67
C GLU A 64 2.83 7.04 -27.42
N ASP A 65 3.26 7.59 -26.28
CA ASP A 65 3.25 6.89 -24.98
C ASP A 65 1.84 6.45 -24.61
N SER A 66 0.86 7.34 -24.78
CA SER A 66 -0.55 7.03 -24.47
C SER A 66 -1.06 5.87 -25.32
N ASN A 67 -0.83 5.89 -26.63
CA ASN A 67 -1.26 4.82 -27.53
C ASN A 67 -0.51 3.51 -27.25
N HIS A 68 0.78 3.59 -26.94
CA HIS A 68 1.59 2.44 -26.55
C HIS A 68 1.02 1.78 -25.28
N LEU A 69 0.74 2.57 -24.24
CA LEU A 69 0.17 2.08 -22.98
C LEU A 69 -1.25 1.52 -23.16
N ILE A 70 -2.09 2.14 -23.99
CA ILE A 70 -3.42 1.62 -24.32
C ILE A 70 -3.29 0.25 -24.97
N ASN A 71 -2.46 0.13 -26.01
CA ASN A 71 -2.24 -1.13 -26.72
C ASN A 71 -1.67 -2.20 -25.78
N LEU A 72 -0.71 -1.84 -24.93
CA LEU A 72 -0.15 -2.74 -23.94
C LEU A 72 -1.21 -3.23 -22.95
N SER A 73 -2.08 -2.32 -22.47
CA SER A 73 -3.19 -2.65 -21.59
C SER A 73 -4.12 -3.67 -22.22
N GLN A 74 -4.45 -3.52 -23.50
CA GLN A 74 -5.32 -4.45 -24.25
C GLN A 74 -4.79 -5.89 -24.28
N HIS A 75 -3.47 -6.07 -24.21
CA HIS A 75 -2.81 -7.38 -24.23
C HIS A 75 -2.43 -7.91 -22.83
N ARG A 76 -2.65 -7.11 -21.78
CA ARG A 76 -2.32 -7.46 -20.39
C ARG A 76 -3.58 -7.52 -19.55
N LYS A 77 -3.58 -8.40 -18.56
CA LYS A 77 -4.76 -8.67 -17.73
C LYS A 77 -4.51 -8.47 -16.25
N CYS A 78 -3.27 -8.48 -15.77
CA CYS A 78 -2.96 -8.43 -14.35
C CYS A 78 -2.34 -7.09 -13.96
N PHE A 79 -2.96 -6.39 -13.01
CA PHE A 79 -2.54 -5.06 -12.59
C PHE A 79 -2.53 -4.97 -11.07
N ALA A 80 -1.45 -4.51 -10.46
CA ALA A 80 -1.43 -4.11 -9.07
C ALA A 80 -1.72 -2.61 -8.98
N ILE A 81 -2.62 -2.23 -8.07
CA ILE A 81 -3.07 -0.85 -7.89
C ILE A 81 -2.83 -0.44 -6.46
N ASP A 82 -2.34 0.78 -6.29
CA ASP A 82 -2.25 1.46 -5.01
C ASP A 82 -2.70 2.92 -5.18
N THR A 83 -3.15 3.52 -4.09
CA THR A 83 -3.64 4.91 -4.10
C THR A 83 -3.12 5.67 -2.90
N GLU A 84 -2.78 6.93 -3.11
CA GLU A 84 -2.41 7.83 -2.03
C GLU A 84 -3.36 9.03 -1.96
N SER A 85 -3.56 9.52 -0.74
CA SER A 85 -4.32 10.72 -0.44
C SER A 85 -3.40 11.83 0.06
N ASN A 86 -3.80 13.08 -0.14
CA ASN A 86 -3.09 14.23 0.41
C ASN A 86 -3.08 14.20 1.94
N TYR A 87 -1.91 14.50 2.49
CA TYR A 87 -1.74 14.56 3.93
C TYR A 87 -2.61 15.69 4.51
N GLY A 88 -3.36 15.38 5.57
CA GLY A 88 -4.18 16.37 6.28
C GLY A 88 -5.59 16.54 5.71
N SER A 89 -5.77 16.63 4.39
CA SER A 89 -7.10 16.79 3.78
C SER A 89 -7.80 15.46 3.45
N ASN A 90 -7.03 14.37 3.31
CA ASN A 90 -7.51 13.06 2.80
C ASN A 90 -8.10 13.15 1.38
N ASP A 91 -7.81 14.22 0.64
CA ASP A 91 -8.23 14.32 -0.76
C ASP A 91 -7.45 13.30 -1.62
N PRO A 92 -8.04 12.75 -2.68
CA PRO A 92 -7.32 11.84 -3.58
C PRO A 92 -6.14 12.57 -4.24
N ALA A 93 -4.97 11.92 -4.30
CA ALA A 93 -3.74 12.56 -4.78
C ALA A 93 -3.07 11.79 -5.91
N LEU A 94 -2.94 10.47 -5.78
CA LEU A 94 -2.19 9.64 -6.70
C LEU A 94 -2.85 8.28 -6.89
N ILE A 95 -2.91 7.81 -8.13
CA ILE A 95 -3.17 6.41 -8.46
C ILE A 95 -1.88 5.83 -9.05
N GLN A 96 -1.47 4.68 -8.53
CA GLN A 96 -0.32 3.91 -9.00
C GLN A 96 -0.81 2.61 -9.60
N ILE A 97 -0.35 2.29 -10.81
CA ILE A 97 -0.75 1.05 -11.50
C ILE A 97 0.49 0.34 -12.03
N LEU A 98 0.81 -0.81 -11.46
CA LEU A 98 1.89 -1.67 -11.92
C LEU A 98 1.33 -2.79 -12.81
N TYR A 99 1.91 -2.96 -13.98
CA TYR A 99 1.60 -4.08 -14.87
C TYR A 99 2.35 -5.30 -14.36
N ILE A 100 1.64 -6.33 -13.93
CA ILE A 100 2.27 -7.55 -13.43
C ILE A 100 2.79 -8.34 -14.64
N GLN A 101 4.12 -8.48 -14.73
CA GLN A 101 4.82 -9.17 -15.82
C GLN A 101 5.75 -10.26 -15.27
N PRO A 102 6.17 -11.22 -16.12
CA PRO A 102 7.26 -12.15 -15.79
C PRO A 102 8.51 -11.41 -15.29
N HIS A 103 9.27 -12.04 -14.38
CA HIS A 103 10.41 -11.42 -13.68
C HIS A 103 11.52 -10.91 -14.60
N ASP A 104 11.67 -11.47 -15.79
CA ASP A 104 12.66 -11.12 -16.81
C ASP A 104 12.25 -9.93 -17.69
N VAL A 105 11.01 -9.45 -17.56
CA VAL A 105 10.45 -8.37 -18.36
C VAL A 105 10.25 -7.13 -17.48
N GLU A 106 10.68 -5.96 -17.99
CA GLU A 106 10.45 -4.69 -17.31
C GLU A 106 8.94 -4.37 -17.24
N SER A 107 8.44 -4.12 -16.04
CA SER A 107 7.03 -3.79 -15.80
C SER A 107 6.77 -2.29 -15.95
N PRO A 108 5.81 -1.86 -16.79
CA PRO A 108 5.32 -0.49 -16.75
C PRO A 108 4.68 -0.18 -15.39
N MET A 109 5.04 0.95 -14.81
CA MET A 109 4.42 1.55 -13.64
C MET A 109 3.84 2.90 -14.02
N LEU A 110 2.52 3.04 -13.95
CA LEU A 110 1.83 4.29 -14.20
C LEU A 110 1.70 5.06 -12.90
N LEU A 111 2.04 6.35 -12.92
CA LEU A 111 1.79 7.29 -11.83
C LEU A 111 0.86 8.38 -12.36
N VAL A 112 -0.33 8.47 -11.76
CA VAL A 112 -1.39 9.41 -12.14
C VAL A 112 -1.65 10.35 -10.98
N GLU A 113 -0.96 11.49 -10.98
CA GLU A 113 -1.21 12.54 -9.99
C GLU A 113 -2.44 13.35 -10.41
N VAL A 114 -3.55 13.17 -9.70
CA VAL A 114 -4.86 13.66 -10.16
C VAL A 114 -4.99 15.18 -10.16
N GLN A 115 -4.12 15.88 -9.44
CA GLN A 115 -4.04 17.34 -9.45
C GLN A 115 -3.38 17.91 -10.70
N PHE A 116 -2.66 17.08 -11.46
CA PHE A 116 -1.94 17.47 -12.68
C PHE A 116 -2.56 16.82 -13.93
N LEU A 117 -3.83 16.42 -13.84
CA LEU A 117 -4.55 15.90 -14.99
C LEU A 117 -4.71 16.98 -16.06
N PRO A 118 -4.63 16.61 -17.35
CA PRO A 118 -4.93 17.53 -18.43
C PRO A 118 -6.38 18.02 -18.36
N ALA A 119 -6.67 19.14 -19.03
CA ALA A 119 -8.05 19.62 -19.16
C ALA A 119 -8.97 18.55 -19.78
N ILE A 120 -10.20 18.43 -19.26
CA ILE A 120 -11.17 17.38 -19.65
C ILE A 120 -11.44 17.38 -21.18
N SER A 121 -11.42 18.54 -21.81
CA SER A 121 -11.62 18.70 -23.26
C SER A 121 -10.40 18.35 -24.12
N SER A 122 -9.25 18.07 -23.51
CA SER A 122 -8.01 17.79 -24.24
C SER A 122 -7.96 16.36 -24.77
N PHE A 123 -7.27 16.18 -25.91
CA PHE A 123 -7.01 14.85 -26.45
C PHE A 123 -6.22 13.96 -25.49
N THR A 124 -5.29 14.54 -24.71
CA THR A 124 -4.51 13.80 -23.71
C THR A 124 -5.42 13.24 -22.61
N PHE A 125 -6.38 14.02 -22.12
CA PHE A 125 -7.35 13.54 -21.13
C PHE A 125 -8.20 12.38 -21.66
N ILE A 126 -8.71 12.50 -22.89
CA ILE A 126 -9.46 11.43 -23.56
C ILE A 126 -8.60 10.16 -23.68
N LYS A 127 -7.30 10.29 -23.95
CA LYS A 127 -6.38 9.15 -24.01
C LYS A 127 -6.14 8.51 -22.64
N ILE A 128 -6.05 9.30 -21.58
CA ILE A 128 -6.00 8.77 -20.21
C ILE A 128 -7.30 7.99 -19.90
N GLN A 129 -8.47 8.52 -20.25
CA GLN A 129 -9.74 7.78 -20.08
C GLN A 129 -9.74 6.46 -20.87
N GLN A 130 -9.28 6.47 -22.12
CA GLN A 130 -9.16 5.25 -22.95
C GLN A 130 -8.18 4.22 -22.34
N LEU A 131 -7.09 4.70 -21.74
CA LEU A 131 -6.14 3.85 -21.02
C LEU A 131 -6.80 3.19 -19.80
N PHE A 132 -7.48 3.97 -18.96
CA PHE A 132 -8.21 3.45 -17.80
C PHE A 132 -9.33 2.47 -18.20
N GLN A 133 -10.07 2.74 -19.27
CA GLN A 133 -11.04 1.79 -19.83
C GLN A 133 -10.38 0.49 -20.29
N SER A 134 -9.18 0.59 -20.87
CA SER A 134 -8.41 -0.59 -21.28
C SER A 134 -7.93 -1.39 -20.07
N ILE A 135 -7.55 -0.75 -18.97
CA ILE A 135 -7.13 -1.43 -17.73
C ILE A 135 -8.35 -2.04 -17.01
N PHE A 136 -9.44 -1.29 -16.86
CA PHE A 136 -10.63 -1.65 -16.08
C PHE A 136 -11.72 -2.32 -16.93
N ARG A 137 -11.39 -3.47 -17.51
CA ARG A 137 -12.30 -4.26 -18.34
C ARG A 137 -12.61 -5.64 -17.74
N ASN A 138 -13.56 -6.34 -18.34
CA ASN A 138 -14.20 -7.55 -17.78
C ASN A 138 -13.28 -8.75 -17.57
N ASP A 139 -12.14 -8.80 -18.27
CA ASP A 139 -11.17 -9.89 -18.15
C ASP A 139 -9.87 -9.46 -17.44
N SER A 140 -9.84 -8.25 -16.88
CA SER A 140 -8.73 -7.77 -16.06
C SER A 140 -8.84 -8.27 -14.62
N HIS A 141 -7.69 -8.52 -14.01
CA HIS A 141 -7.46 -8.92 -12.63
C HIS A 141 -6.71 -7.78 -11.94
N LEU A 142 -7.39 -7.11 -11.00
CA LEU A 142 -6.85 -5.98 -10.26
C LEU A 142 -6.51 -6.42 -8.84
N PHE A 143 -5.26 -6.23 -8.44
CA PHE A 143 -4.72 -6.58 -7.13
C PHE A 143 -4.51 -5.32 -6.32
N THR A 144 -5.13 -5.24 -5.15
CA THR A 144 -4.96 -4.13 -4.20
C THR A 144 -4.66 -4.68 -2.82
N TRP A 145 -3.94 -3.91 -2.00
CA TRP A 145 -3.73 -4.32 -0.62
C TRP A 145 -5.05 -4.29 0.16
N SER A 146 -5.88 -3.25 0.01
CA SER A 146 -7.20 -3.19 0.66
C SER A 146 -8.36 -3.31 -0.36
N ASP A 147 -9.56 -2.87 -0.01
CA ASP A 147 -10.72 -2.93 -0.90
C ASP A 147 -10.60 -1.90 -2.02
N ILE A 148 -10.37 -2.36 -3.25
CA ILE A 148 -10.21 -1.51 -4.43
C ILE A 148 -11.39 -0.56 -4.68
N ARG A 149 -12.63 -0.98 -4.38
CA ARG A 149 -13.80 -0.13 -4.61
C ARG A 149 -13.76 1.05 -3.67
N ARG A 150 -13.33 0.83 -2.42
CA ARG A 150 -13.15 1.90 -1.44
C ARG A 150 -11.96 2.79 -1.77
N GLU A 151 -10.84 2.21 -2.24
CA GLU A 151 -9.64 2.97 -2.62
C GLU A 151 -9.88 3.86 -3.85
N LEU A 152 -10.58 3.36 -4.88
CA LEU A 152 -10.79 4.10 -6.13
C LEU A 152 -12.03 5.01 -6.11
N HIS A 153 -13.02 4.76 -5.26
CA HIS A 153 -14.25 5.58 -5.23
C HIS A 153 -14.01 7.09 -5.08
N PRO A 154 -13.10 7.57 -4.21
CA PRO A 154 -12.80 8.99 -4.09
C PRO A 154 -12.28 9.63 -5.40
N PHE A 155 -11.69 8.84 -6.30
CA PHE A 155 -11.11 9.32 -7.55
C PHE A 155 -12.12 9.46 -8.69
N THR A 156 -13.38 9.02 -8.53
CA THR A 156 -14.38 9.15 -9.60
C THR A 156 -14.75 10.59 -9.92
N ILE A 157 -14.46 11.53 -9.00
CA ILE A 157 -14.70 12.98 -9.21
C ILE A 157 -13.85 13.58 -10.34
N TYR A 158 -12.78 12.90 -10.75
CA TYR A 158 -11.87 13.36 -11.79
C TYR A 158 -12.25 12.85 -13.19
N ASP A 159 -13.37 12.13 -13.32
CA ASP A 159 -13.92 11.60 -14.58
C ASP A 159 -12.96 10.73 -15.43
N ILE A 160 -11.82 10.29 -14.87
CA ILE A 160 -10.86 9.40 -15.56
C ILE A 160 -11.42 7.97 -15.74
N PHE A 161 -12.34 7.55 -14.87
CA PHE A 161 -13.12 6.32 -14.94
C PHE A 161 -14.41 6.46 -14.13
N SER A 162 -15.35 5.53 -14.32
CA SER A 162 -16.62 5.49 -13.59
C SER A 162 -16.83 4.16 -12.86
N MET A 163 -17.67 4.18 -11.83
CA MET A 163 -18.11 2.98 -11.10
C MET A 163 -19.49 2.52 -11.60
N PRO A 164 -19.80 1.21 -11.60
CA PRO A 164 -18.96 0.10 -11.16
C PRO A 164 -17.87 -0.27 -12.17
N LEU A 165 -16.69 -0.67 -11.67
CA LEU A 165 -15.68 -1.33 -12.50
C LEU A 165 -16.08 -2.78 -12.74
N TYR A 166 -15.82 -3.28 -13.95
CA TYR A 166 -16.23 -4.63 -14.36
C TYR A 166 -15.12 -5.69 -14.26
N SER A 167 -13.96 -5.35 -13.69
CA SER A 167 -12.82 -6.26 -13.52
C SER A 167 -12.97 -7.22 -12.34
N TYR A 168 -12.14 -8.26 -12.31
CA TYR A 168 -11.98 -9.13 -11.15
C TYR A 168 -11.08 -8.46 -10.10
N PHE A 169 -11.55 -8.40 -8.85
CA PHE A 169 -10.82 -7.76 -7.76
C PHE A 169 -10.21 -8.79 -6.81
N HIS A 170 -8.93 -8.60 -6.49
CA HIS A 170 -8.16 -9.43 -5.57
C HIS A 170 -7.75 -8.61 -4.36
N HIS A 171 -8.43 -8.83 -3.24
CA HIS A 171 -8.09 -8.24 -1.95
C HIS A 171 -6.92 -9.01 -1.32
N VAL A 172 -5.69 -8.55 -1.60
CA VAL A 172 -4.46 -9.27 -1.26
C VAL A 172 -4.29 -9.43 0.24
N GLN A 173 -4.63 -8.41 1.05
CA GLN A 173 -4.53 -8.51 2.50
C GLN A 173 -5.43 -9.61 3.10
N GLY A 174 -6.61 -9.83 2.53
CA GLY A 174 -7.50 -10.93 2.95
C GLY A 174 -6.86 -12.30 2.68
N GLN A 175 -6.27 -12.47 1.50
CA GLN A 175 -5.55 -13.69 1.12
C GLN A 175 -4.32 -13.90 2.01
N PHE A 176 -3.53 -12.85 2.22
CA PHE A 176 -2.38 -12.82 3.12
C PHE A 176 -2.76 -13.25 4.54
N LYS A 177 -3.80 -12.63 5.12
CA LYS A 177 -4.27 -12.96 6.47
C LYS A 177 -4.65 -14.43 6.59
N SER A 178 -5.32 -15.00 5.58
CA SER A 178 -5.68 -16.42 5.58
C SER A 178 -4.45 -17.32 5.52
N TRP A 179 -3.55 -17.05 4.57
CA TRP A 179 -2.30 -17.80 4.39
C TRP A 179 -1.42 -17.74 5.65
N PHE A 180 -1.16 -16.55 6.17
CA PHE A 180 -0.27 -16.33 7.30
C PHE A 180 -0.79 -17.04 8.57
N ASN A 181 -2.11 -17.00 8.81
CA ASN A 181 -2.72 -17.74 9.92
C ASN A 181 -2.54 -19.26 9.80
N GLN A 182 -2.66 -19.81 8.58
CA GLN A 182 -2.45 -21.24 8.35
C GLN A 182 -0.99 -21.63 8.53
N TRP A 183 -0.08 -20.81 8.01
CA TRP A 183 1.36 -21.02 8.12
C TRP A 183 1.82 -21.03 9.60
N ILE A 184 1.42 -20.03 10.39
CA ILE A 184 1.73 -19.97 11.83
C ILE A 184 1.20 -21.19 12.57
N LYS A 185 -0.06 -21.59 12.33
CA LYS A 185 -0.62 -22.79 12.95
C LYS A 185 0.20 -24.03 12.63
N LYS A 186 0.61 -24.21 11.37
CA LYS A 186 1.44 -25.34 10.97
C LYS A 186 2.81 -25.30 11.65
N TYR A 187 3.49 -24.16 11.64
CA TYR A 187 4.84 -23.99 12.18
C TYR A 187 4.91 -24.33 13.68
N TYR A 188 3.98 -23.80 14.48
CA TYR A 188 3.96 -24.02 15.93
C TYR A 188 3.24 -25.31 16.39
N SER A 189 2.68 -26.09 15.47
CA SER A 189 2.08 -27.41 15.78
C SER A 189 3.03 -28.58 15.49
N LEU A 190 4.24 -28.33 14.97
CA LEU A 190 5.23 -29.37 14.69
C LEU A 190 5.98 -29.75 15.97
N PRO A 191 6.24 -31.06 16.22
CA PRO A 191 7.15 -31.50 17.27
C PRO A 191 8.56 -30.89 17.05
N ALA A 192 9.24 -30.53 18.14
CA ALA A 192 10.57 -29.89 18.13
C ALA A 192 11.63 -30.69 17.32
N ASP A 193 11.38 -31.97 17.12
CA ASP A 193 12.30 -32.95 16.55
C ASP A 193 12.29 -32.97 15.00
N HIS A 194 11.36 -32.24 14.37
CA HIS A 194 11.17 -32.16 12.91
C HIS A 194 11.44 -30.77 12.32
N ILE A 195 12.05 -29.86 13.09
CA ILE A 195 12.54 -28.59 12.54
C ILE A 195 13.78 -28.93 11.71
N ASP A 196 13.53 -29.17 10.43
CA ASP A 196 14.54 -29.47 9.42
C ASP A 196 15.59 -28.36 9.40
N LYS A 197 16.86 -28.74 9.55
CA LYS A 197 18.00 -27.81 9.65
C LYS A 197 18.33 -27.14 8.31
N ASP A 198 17.62 -27.50 7.24
CA ASP A 198 17.81 -26.97 5.88
C ASP A 198 16.85 -25.84 5.48
N LEU A 199 16.04 -25.30 6.41
CA LEU A 199 15.21 -24.12 6.15
C LEU A 199 15.98 -22.82 6.44
N ASN A 200 16.84 -22.44 5.51
CA ASN A 200 17.30 -21.06 5.34
C ASN A 200 16.19 -20.12 4.82
N ASP A 201 14.95 -20.59 4.65
CA ASP A 201 13.85 -19.79 4.14
C ASP A 201 13.04 -19.16 5.28
N ILE A 202 13.58 -18.01 5.69
CA ILE A 202 13.01 -16.89 6.46
C ILE A 202 12.78 -17.16 7.95
N ILE A 203 13.86 -16.90 8.68
CA ILE A 203 13.91 -16.75 10.13
C ILE A 203 13.44 -15.33 10.48
N ILE A 204 12.41 -15.20 11.33
CA ILE A 204 12.27 -14.00 12.17
C ILE A 204 12.71 -14.43 13.56
N ILE A 205 13.98 -14.13 13.85
CA ILE A 205 14.62 -14.31 15.15
C ILE A 205 13.88 -13.43 16.16
N ASP A 206 13.60 -13.98 17.33
CA ASP A 206 12.99 -13.35 18.49
C ASP A 206 13.23 -11.84 18.56
N ALA A 207 12.16 -11.08 18.41
CA ALA A 207 12.18 -9.67 18.73
C ALA A 207 12.05 -9.51 20.27
N PRO A 208 12.93 -8.72 20.92
CA PRO A 208 13.02 -8.69 22.37
C PRO A 208 11.69 -8.28 23.02
N THR A 209 11.37 -8.95 24.12
CA THR A 209 10.03 -8.96 24.73
C THR A 209 9.61 -7.67 25.44
N HIS A 210 10.42 -6.61 25.51
CA HIS A 210 10.14 -5.44 26.34
C HIS A 210 10.50 -4.10 25.69
N ASP A 211 9.61 -3.62 24.82
CA ASP A 211 9.42 -2.21 24.42
C ASP A 211 8.24 -2.16 23.43
N PRO A 212 7.24 -1.29 23.55
CA PRO A 212 6.28 -1.04 22.48
C PRO A 212 6.93 -0.53 21.16
N THR A 213 8.24 -0.24 21.14
CA THR A 213 9.10 -0.05 19.96
C THR A 213 9.69 -1.35 19.38
N LEU A 214 9.38 -2.52 19.93
CA LEU A 214 9.92 -3.79 19.47
C LEU A 214 8.89 -4.56 18.66
N LEU A 215 9.31 -5.06 17.50
CA LEU A 215 8.60 -6.09 16.75
C LEU A 215 8.11 -7.17 17.74
N LEU A 216 6.90 -7.68 17.58
CA LEU A 216 6.46 -8.80 18.41
C LEU A 216 6.99 -10.09 17.78
N PRO A 217 7.29 -11.12 18.58
CA PRO A 217 7.41 -12.47 18.05
C PRO A 217 6.23 -12.79 17.12
N THR A 218 6.51 -13.44 15.99
CA THR A 218 5.55 -13.67 14.91
C THR A 218 4.22 -14.24 15.39
N GLN A 219 4.26 -15.20 16.32
CA GLN A 219 3.06 -15.78 16.94
C GLN A 219 2.26 -14.76 17.76
N LEU A 220 2.92 -13.91 18.55
CA LEU A 220 2.26 -12.88 19.37
C LEU A 220 1.64 -11.79 18.49
N MET A 221 2.33 -11.35 17.43
CA MET A 221 1.75 -10.43 16.45
C MET A 221 0.50 -11.03 15.80
N ASN A 222 0.60 -12.28 15.34
CA ASN A 222 -0.52 -12.94 14.70
C ASN A 222 -1.72 -13.10 15.64
N ASN A 223 -1.47 -13.55 16.88
CA ASN A 223 -2.51 -13.68 17.90
C ASN A 223 -3.16 -12.33 18.19
N LYS A 224 -2.36 -11.27 18.38
CA LYS A 224 -2.88 -9.91 18.59
C LYS A 224 -3.84 -9.52 17.47
N LYS A 225 -3.41 -9.58 16.20
CA LYS A 225 -4.25 -9.19 15.05
C LYS A 225 -5.45 -10.12 14.85
N PHE A 226 -5.32 -11.40 15.19
CA PHE A 226 -6.44 -12.35 15.14
C PHE A 226 -7.51 -11.99 16.17
N TYR A 227 -7.13 -11.80 17.43
CA TYR A 227 -8.06 -11.50 18.53
C TYR A 227 -8.63 -10.08 18.48
N SER A 228 -7.84 -9.08 18.09
CA SER A 228 -8.33 -7.71 17.95
C SER A 228 -9.13 -7.47 16.67
N GLY A 229 -9.06 -8.41 15.71
CA GLY A 229 -9.65 -8.24 14.39
C GLY A 229 -8.91 -7.20 13.53
N GLU A 230 -7.76 -6.70 13.98
CA GLU A 230 -6.96 -5.72 13.25
C GLU A 230 -6.57 -6.20 11.85
N THR A 231 -6.49 -5.23 10.93
CA THR A 231 -5.98 -5.42 9.59
C THR A 231 -4.46 -5.54 9.57
N TRP A 232 -3.95 -6.21 8.55
CA TRP A 232 -2.52 -6.20 8.26
C TRP A 232 -2.18 -4.96 7.44
N SER A 233 -1.20 -4.18 7.88
CA SER A 233 -0.59 -3.19 6.99
C SER A 233 0.37 -3.88 6.04
N LEU A 234 0.58 -3.34 4.84
CA LEU A 234 1.53 -3.91 3.87
C LEU A 234 2.96 -3.94 4.44
N GLN A 235 3.37 -2.89 5.16
CA GLN A 235 4.66 -2.87 5.86
C GLN A 235 4.78 -4.00 6.88
N ASP A 236 3.77 -4.23 7.71
CA ASP A 236 3.81 -5.36 8.66
C ASP A 236 3.91 -6.68 7.88
N ALA A 237 3.11 -6.86 6.83
CA ALA A 237 3.15 -8.09 6.05
C ALA A 237 4.54 -8.34 5.45
N VAL A 238 5.20 -7.32 4.90
CA VAL A 238 6.56 -7.43 4.38
C VAL A 238 7.55 -7.80 5.48
N VAL A 239 7.50 -7.11 6.63
CA VAL A 239 8.37 -7.41 7.77
C VAL A 239 8.20 -8.85 8.24
N TYR A 240 6.97 -9.28 8.47
CA TYR A 240 6.67 -10.60 9.03
C TYR A 240 6.81 -11.75 8.02
N THR A 241 6.97 -11.44 6.72
CA THR A 241 7.14 -12.44 5.67
C THR A 241 8.57 -12.53 5.16
N PHE A 242 9.29 -11.42 5.11
CA PHE A 242 10.60 -11.33 4.47
C PHE A 242 11.74 -10.93 5.42
N GLY A 243 11.43 -10.52 6.66
CA GLY A 243 12.46 -9.97 7.55
C GLY A 243 13.09 -8.68 6.99
N GLN A 244 12.38 -7.99 6.10
CA GLN A 244 12.80 -6.75 5.45
C GLN A 244 11.78 -5.65 5.74
N TYR A 245 12.18 -4.39 5.59
CA TYR A 245 11.30 -3.26 5.83
C TYR A 245 10.99 -2.49 4.55
N LEU A 246 9.69 -2.31 4.28
CA LEU A 246 9.21 -1.47 3.20
C LEU A 246 9.18 0.00 3.63
N SER A 247 10.08 0.81 3.08
CA SER A 247 10.14 2.24 3.36
C SER A 247 8.92 3.01 2.86
N LYS A 248 8.40 3.89 3.72
CA LYS A 248 7.38 4.89 3.44
C LYS A 248 7.92 6.32 3.54
N ARG A 249 9.22 6.53 3.70
CA ARG A 249 9.82 7.87 3.81
C ARG A 249 9.38 8.83 2.71
N GLU A 250 9.32 8.35 1.48
CA GLU A 250 8.94 9.16 0.31
C GLU A 250 7.44 9.54 0.32
N THR A 251 6.60 8.82 1.06
CA THR A 251 5.17 9.16 1.24
C THR A 251 4.92 9.97 2.52
N LEU A 252 5.89 10.03 3.44
CA LEU A 252 5.82 10.82 4.69
C LEU A 252 6.37 12.24 4.56
N ARG A 253 7.17 12.52 3.53
CA ARG A 253 7.74 13.85 3.26
C ARG A 253 6.82 14.64 2.33
N ARG A 254 5.78 15.28 2.85
CA ARG A 254 5.04 16.36 2.17
C ARG A 254 4.60 17.42 3.16
#